data_AF-A0A0F9CUN6-F1
#
_entry.id   AF-A0A0F9CUN6-F1
#
_cell.length_a   1.000
_cell.length_b   1.000
_cell.length_c   1.000
_cell.angle_alpha   90.00
_cell.angle_beta   90.00
_cell.angle_gamma   90.00
#
_symmetry.space_group_name_H-M   'P 1'
#
loop_
_entity.id
_entity.type
_entity.pdbx_description
1 polymer ?
#
loop_
_entity_poly.entity_id
_entity_poly.type
_entity_poly.pdbx_seq_one_letter_code
_entity_poly.pdbx_strand_id
1 'polypeptide(L)'
;MSCEEFEPMVTGYLDGELAADQRDRLERHLESCKNCKRELAELTTLKESLTMIKFKEPPDEELERYWRSVYNRLERGVGWILFSIGAIILLCYGAFRLLEGVIKDPTIALVLKVGVVALVFGVVILFVSLLRERLTVRKVDKYSKEIQR
;
A
#
# COMPACT_ATOMS: atom_id res chain seq x y z
N MET A 1 -35.19 -41.45 3.22
CA MET A 1 -34.46 -40.26 2.74
C MET A 1 -32.99 -40.52 2.97
N SER A 2 -32.14 -40.35 1.96
CA SER A 2 -30.71 -40.64 2.07
C SER A 2 -30.01 -39.53 2.86
N CYS A 3 -28.95 -39.89 3.60
CA CYS A 3 -28.18 -38.92 4.38
C CYS A 3 -27.43 -37.91 3.47
N GLU A 4 -27.12 -38.30 2.23
CA GLU A 4 -26.41 -37.48 1.24
C GLU A 4 -27.14 -36.18 0.89
N GLU A 5 -28.48 -36.15 0.96
CA GLU A 5 -29.26 -34.94 0.71
C GLU A 5 -29.14 -33.91 1.84
N PHE A 6 -28.83 -34.36 3.07
CA PHE A 6 -28.81 -33.53 4.27
C PHE A 6 -27.42 -33.04 4.67
N GLU A 7 -26.36 -33.65 4.14
CA GLU A 7 -24.96 -33.23 4.35
C GLU A 7 -24.73 -31.72 4.12
N PRO A 8 -25.12 -31.12 2.96
CA PRO A 8 -24.98 -29.67 2.76
C PRO A 8 -25.89 -28.85 3.69
N MET A 9 -27.01 -29.43 4.14
CA MET A 9 -27.93 -28.75 5.04
C MET A 9 -27.37 -28.66 6.47
N VAL A 10 -26.54 -29.62 6.91
CA VAL A 10 -25.88 -29.60 8.22
C VAL A 10 -24.96 -28.38 8.35
N THR A 11 -24.14 -28.10 7.33
CA THR A 11 -23.26 -26.93 7.32
C THR A 11 -24.05 -25.62 7.29
N GLY A 12 -25.05 -25.52 6.40
CA GLY A 12 -25.92 -24.34 6.36
C GLY A 12 -26.71 -24.11 7.65
N TYR A 13 -27.04 -25.17 8.40
CA TYR A 13 -27.71 -25.07 9.69
C TYR A 13 -26.77 -24.46 10.74
N LEU A 14 -25.49 -24.86 10.75
CA LEU A 14 -24.45 -24.33 11.64
C LEU A 14 -24.16 -22.84 11.42
N ASP A 15 -24.20 -22.39 10.16
CA ASP A 15 -23.94 -21.00 9.79
C ASP A 15 -25.21 -20.13 9.82
N GLY A 16 -26.38 -20.74 10.06
CA GLY A 16 -27.66 -20.04 10.16
C GLY A 16 -28.25 -19.60 8.81
N GLU A 17 -27.78 -20.20 7.71
CA GLU A 17 -28.13 -19.84 6.33
C GLU A 17 -29.32 -20.64 5.77
N LEU A 18 -29.82 -21.65 6.49
CA LEU A 18 -30.99 -22.41 6.05
C LEU A 18 -32.28 -21.59 6.11
N ALA A 19 -33.09 -21.70 5.05
CA ALA A 19 -34.48 -21.25 5.06
C ALA A 19 -35.32 -22.08 6.06
N ALA A 20 -36.44 -21.51 6.53
CA ALA A 20 -37.27 -22.14 7.57
C ALA A 20 -37.76 -23.55 7.18
N ASP A 21 -38.19 -23.74 5.93
CA ASP A 21 -38.66 -25.02 5.40
C ASP A 21 -37.55 -26.08 5.32
N GLN A 22 -36.32 -25.65 5.05
CA GLN A 22 -35.13 -26.50 5.00
C GLN A 22 -34.69 -26.91 6.40
N ARG A 23 -34.75 -25.98 7.36
CA ARG A 23 -34.47 -26.24 8.77
C ARG A 23 -35.44 -27.28 9.33
N ASP A 24 -36.74 -27.10 9.13
CA ASP A 24 -37.77 -28.04 9.59
C ASP A 24 -37.63 -29.45 8.98
N ARG A 25 -37.12 -29.56 7.75
CA ARG A 25 -36.82 -30.85 7.11
C ARG A 25 -35.61 -31.51 7.74
N LEU A 26 -34.54 -30.75 7.98
CA LEU A 26 -33.33 -31.26 8.62
C LEU A 26 -33.60 -31.70 10.07
N GLU A 27 -34.34 -30.93 10.85
CA GLU A 27 -34.68 -31.26 12.24
C GLU A 27 -35.46 -32.58 12.34
N ARG A 28 -36.47 -32.77 11.48
CA ARG A 28 -37.19 -34.06 11.38
C ARG A 28 -36.27 -35.21 10.96
N HIS A 29 -35.30 -34.95 10.08
CA HIS A 29 -34.32 -35.98 9.71
C HIS A 29 -33.41 -36.34 10.88
N LEU A 30 -32.93 -35.34 11.64
CA LEU A 30 -32.08 -35.53 12.81
C LEU A 30 -32.78 -36.36 13.89
N GLU A 31 -34.10 -36.25 14.08
CA GLU A 31 -34.85 -37.11 15.02
C GLU A 31 -34.63 -38.60 14.74
N SER A 32 -34.66 -38.98 13.46
CA SER A 32 -34.59 -40.38 13.00
C SER A 32 -33.17 -40.86 12.65
N CYS A 33 -32.26 -39.97 12.27
CA CYS A 33 -30.94 -40.32 11.73
C CYS A 33 -29.80 -40.08 12.73
N LYS A 34 -29.14 -41.16 13.16
CA LYS A 34 -27.95 -41.08 14.04
C LYS A 34 -26.70 -40.54 13.33
N ASN A 35 -26.58 -40.73 12.01
CA ASN A 35 -25.37 -40.32 11.27
C ASN A 35 -25.28 -38.80 11.14
N CYS A 36 -26.34 -38.14 10.68
CA CYS A 36 -26.39 -36.67 10.57
C CYS A 36 -26.32 -35.98 11.94
N LYS A 37 -26.85 -36.61 13.00
CA LYS A 37 -26.65 -36.14 14.39
C LYS A 37 -25.18 -36.13 14.81
N ARG A 38 -24.44 -37.19 14.48
CA ARG A 38 -23.00 -37.29 14.76
C ARG A 38 -22.22 -36.21 14.01
N GLU A 39 -22.52 -36.04 12.73
CA GLU A 39 -21.86 -35.05 11.87
C GLU A 39 -22.08 -33.62 12.36
N LEU A 40 -23.32 -33.26 12.71
CA LEU A 40 -23.64 -31.96 13.30
C LEU A 40 -22.85 -31.73 14.60
N ALA A 41 -22.72 -32.74 15.46
CA ALA A 41 -21.97 -32.64 16.71
C ALA A 41 -20.46 -32.47 16.48
N GLU A 42 -19.88 -33.19 15.53
CA GLU A 42 -18.46 -33.08 15.15
C GLU A 42 -18.14 -31.66 14.65
N LEU A 43 -18.95 -31.14 13.74
CA LEU A 43 -18.78 -29.79 13.19
C LEU A 43 -19.03 -28.69 14.23
N THR A 44 -19.99 -28.87 15.14
CA THR A 44 -20.24 -27.94 16.25
C THR A 44 -19.02 -27.86 17.18
N THR A 45 -18.44 -29.01 17.53
CA THR A 45 -17.24 -29.09 18.38
C THR A 45 -16.04 -28.38 17.72
N LEU A 46 -15.88 -28.53 16.41
CA LEU A 46 -14.83 -27.83 15.65
C LEU A 46 -15.04 -26.30 15.69
N LYS A 47 -16.27 -25.84 15.46
CA LYS A 47 -16.63 -24.42 15.52
C LYS A 47 -16.36 -23.81 16.89
N GLU A 48 -16.72 -24.51 17.96
CA GLU A 48 -16.43 -24.09 19.34
C GLU A 48 -14.92 -24.01 19.61
N SER A 49 -14.16 -25.00 19.14
CA SER A 49 -12.70 -25.04 19.27
C SER A 49 -12.01 -23.88 18.55
N LEU A 50 -12.50 -23.52 17.35
CA LEU A 50 -12.01 -22.37 16.59
C LEU A 50 -12.40 -21.04 17.25
N THR A 51 -13.58 -20.96 17.86
CA THR A 51 -14.05 -19.75 18.56
C THR A 51 -13.21 -19.45 19.80
N MET A 52 -12.62 -20.47 20.43
CA MET A 52 -11.69 -20.32 21.55
C MET A 52 -10.34 -19.72 21.15
N ILE A 53 -10.01 -19.70 19.85
CA ILE A 53 -8.85 -18.98 19.33
C ILE A 53 -9.21 -17.49 19.34
N LYS A 54 -8.91 -16.81 20.45
CA LYS A 54 -8.93 -15.34 20.50
C LYS A 54 -7.94 -14.81 19.47
N PHE A 55 -8.43 -14.45 18.28
CA PHE A 55 -7.75 -13.51 17.42
C PHE A 55 -7.64 -12.19 18.19
N LYS A 56 -6.44 -11.91 18.69
CA LYS A 56 -6.14 -10.59 19.25
C LYS A 56 -6.08 -9.64 18.06
N GLU A 57 -7.18 -8.95 17.80
CA GLU A 57 -7.19 -7.84 16.87
C GLU A 57 -6.17 -6.80 17.39
N PRO A 58 -5.19 -6.40 16.58
CA PRO A 58 -4.19 -5.43 17.02
C PRO A 58 -4.92 -4.13 17.38
N PRO A 59 -4.58 -3.48 18.51
CA PRO A 59 -5.22 -2.25 18.93
C PRO A 59 -5.03 -1.16 17.85
N ASP A 60 -6.04 -0.31 17.67
CA ASP A 60 -6.10 0.70 16.60
C ASP A 60 -4.84 1.60 16.54
N GLU A 61 -4.19 1.84 17.67
CA GLU A 61 -2.94 2.60 17.79
C GLU A 61 -1.75 1.97 17.05
N GLU A 62 -1.67 0.63 16.99
CA GLU A 62 -0.63 -0.08 16.24
C GLU A 62 -0.89 -0.02 14.74
N LEU A 63 -2.16 -0.12 14.34
CA LEU A 63 -2.58 0.03 12.95
C LEU A 63 -2.26 1.45 12.45
N GLU A 64 -2.65 2.49 13.19
CA GLU A 64 -2.35 3.87 12.84
C GLU A 64 -0.84 4.14 12.72
N ARG A 65 -0.04 3.55 13.61
CA ARG A 65 1.42 3.71 13.59
C ARG A 65 2.05 3.08 12.35
N TYR A 66 1.57 1.91 11.94
CA TYR A 66 1.97 1.27 10.68
C TYR A 66 1.61 2.17 9.49
N TRP A 67 0.34 2.61 9.40
CA TRP A 67 -0.15 3.46 8.31
C TRP A 67 0.60 4.79 8.23
N ARG A 68 0.86 5.48 9.34
CA ARG A 68 1.65 6.72 9.36
C ARG A 68 3.08 6.53 8.86
N SER A 69 3.70 5.40 9.16
CA SER A 69 5.09 5.13 8.75
C SER A 69 5.23 4.90 7.23
N VAL A 70 4.18 4.36 6.61
CA VAL A 70 4.09 4.13 5.17
C VAL A 70 3.71 5.42 4.44
N TYR A 71 2.71 6.14 4.92
CA TYR A 71 2.21 7.36 4.28
C TYR A 71 3.24 8.49 4.26
N ASN A 72 3.91 8.77 5.39
CA ASN A 72 4.96 9.79 5.47
C ASN A 72 6.20 9.48 4.61
N ARG A 73 6.43 8.20 4.28
CA ARG A 73 7.55 7.78 3.43
C ARG A 73 7.23 7.97 1.96
N LEU A 74 5.99 7.76 1.56
CA LEU A 74 5.54 7.93 0.17
C LEU A 74 5.43 9.41 -0.23
N GLU A 75 4.72 10.24 0.55
CA GLU A 75 4.49 11.65 0.18
C GLU A 75 5.80 12.41 -0.01
N ARG A 76 6.72 12.21 0.95
CA ARG A 76 8.00 12.90 0.95
C ARG A 76 8.98 12.33 -0.07
N GLY A 77 8.85 11.08 -0.49
CA GLY A 77 9.67 10.49 -1.56
C GLY A 77 9.21 10.96 -2.93
N VAL A 78 7.93 10.76 -3.21
CA VAL A 78 7.30 11.04 -4.50
C VAL A 78 7.28 12.54 -4.80
N GLY A 79 7.01 13.39 -3.80
CA GLY A 79 6.99 14.85 -3.97
C GLY A 79 8.33 15.41 -4.46
N TRP A 80 9.45 14.92 -3.93
CA TRP A 80 10.78 15.36 -4.37
C TRP A 80 11.17 14.82 -5.74
N ILE A 81 10.73 13.62 -6.11
CA ILE A 81 10.94 13.06 -7.45
C ILE A 81 10.20 13.92 -8.48
N LEU A 82 8.91 14.19 -8.24
CA LEU A 82 8.10 15.04 -9.12
C LEU A 82 8.65 16.48 -9.20
N PHE A 83 9.03 17.07 -8.07
CA PHE A 83 9.66 18.39 -8.04
C PHE A 83 10.95 18.43 -8.84
N SER A 84 11.77 17.38 -8.74
CA SER A 84 13.04 17.31 -9.47
C SER A 84 12.85 17.15 -10.97
N ILE A 85 11.92 16.30 -11.37
CA ILE A 85 11.56 16.14 -12.78
C ILE A 85 11.03 17.46 -13.33
N GLY A 86 10.12 18.13 -12.61
CA GLY A 86 9.59 19.44 -13.00
C GLY A 86 10.67 20.51 -13.13
N ALA A 87 11.59 20.60 -12.16
CA ALA A 87 12.72 21.53 -12.19
C ALA A 87 13.64 21.26 -13.39
N ILE A 88 13.95 19.99 -13.69
CA ILE A 88 14.78 19.61 -14.84
C ILE A 88 14.11 20.04 -16.15
N ILE A 89 12.81 19.74 -16.33
CA ILE A 89 12.07 20.11 -17.54
C ILE A 89 12.04 21.63 -17.73
N LEU A 90 11.78 22.40 -16.67
CA LEU A 90 11.76 23.86 -16.72
C LEU A 90 13.13 24.44 -17.06
N LEU A 91 14.20 23.92 -16.45
CA LEU A 91 15.57 24.35 -16.74
C LEU A 91 15.98 24.01 -18.17
N CYS A 92 15.68 22.81 -18.65
CA CYS A 92 15.95 22.40 -20.03
C CYS A 92 15.17 23.25 -21.04
N TYR A 93 13.88 23.51 -20.79
CA TYR A 93 13.07 24.35 -21.66
C TYR A 93 13.54 25.80 -21.67
N GLY A 94 13.83 26.37 -20.49
CA GLY A 94 14.38 27.72 -20.35
C GLY A 94 15.74 27.86 -21.03
N ALA A 95 16.63 26.87 -20.86
CA ALA A 95 17.91 26.83 -21.55
C ALA A 95 17.74 26.75 -23.07
N PHE A 96 16.84 25.91 -23.57
CA PHE A 96 16.57 25.80 -25.01
C PHE A 96 16.07 27.13 -25.59
N ARG A 97 15.12 27.80 -24.92
CA ARG A 97 14.63 29.13 -25.32
C ARG A 97 15.72 30.19 -25.33
N LEU A 98 16.59 30.20 -24.32
CA LEU A 98 17.73 31.12 -24.27
C LEU A 98 18.74 30.82 -25.37
N LEU A 99 19.04 29.55 -25.63
CA LEU A 99 19.94 29.13 -26.70
C LEU A 99 19.40 29.53 -28.08
N GLU A 100 18.10 29.33 -28.36
CA GLU A 100 17.49 29.78 -29.62
C GLU A 100 17.60 31.29 -29.82
N GLY A 101 17.32 32.09 -28.78
CA GLY A 101 17.42 33.55 -28.86
C GLY A 101 18.87 34.04 -29.01
N VAL A 102 19.82 33.37 -28.36
CA VAL A 102 21.23 33.79 -28.36
C VAL A 102 21.99 33.28 -29.59
N ILE A 103 21.62 32.12 -30.14
CA ILE A 103 22.30 31.52 -31.31
C ILE A 103 21.83 32.15 -32.63
N LYS A 104 20.57 32.57 -32.74
CA LYS A 104 20.03 33.18 -33.97
C LYS A 104 20.49 34.62 -34.20
N ASP A 105 20.87 35.35 -33.16
CA ASP A 105 21.40 36.70 -33.30
C ASP A 105 22.94 36.71 -33.44
N PRO A 106 23.49 37.08 -34.62
CA PRO A 106 24.93 37.11 -34.87
C PRO A 106 25.66 38.29 -34.18
N THR A 107 24.91 39.24 -33.62
CA THR A 107 25.42 40.46 -32.97
C THR A 107 25.71 40.29 -31.48
N ILE A 108 25.32 39.16 -30.87
CA ILE A 108 25.50 38.93 -29.43
C ILE A 108 26.95 38.54 -29.14
N ALA A 109 27.56 39.26 -28.18
CA ALA A 109 28.93 39.02 -27.73
C ALA A 109 29.14 37.57 -27.26
N LEU A 110 30.25 36.98 -27.69
CA LEU A 110 30.66 35.60 -27.37
C LEU A 110 30.67 35.32 -25.85
N VAL A 111 30.97 36.34 -25.05
CA VAL A 111 30.92 36.32 -23.58
C VAL A 111 29.53 35.94 -23.05
N LEU A 112 28.46 36.45 -23.66
CA LEU A 112 27.09 36.23 -23.23
C LEU A 112 26.63 34.79 -23.51
N LYS A 113 27.10 34.20 -24.63
CA LYS A 113 26.93 32.77 -24.97
C LYS A 113 27.56 31.87 -23.91
N VAL A 114 28.82 32.12 -23.59
CA VAL A 114 29.57 31.33 -22.60
C VAL A 114 28.96 31.50 -21.20
N GLY A 115 28.55 32.72 -20.83
CA GLY A 115 27.91 33.01 -19.55
C GLY A 115 26.60 32.26 -19.33
N VAL A 116 25.72 32.22 -20.34
CA VAL A 116 24.44 31.48 -20.25
C VAL A 116 24.68 29.97 -20.13
N VAL A 117 25.61 29.41 -20.91
CA VAL A 117 25.94 27.98 -20.83
C VAL A 117 26.50 27.62 -19.45
N ALA A 118 27.44 28.42 -18.93
CA ALA A 118 28.02 28.21 -17.61
C ALA A 118 26.96 28.32 -16.48
N LEU A 119 26.02 29.25 -16.60
CA LEU A 119 24.95 29.44 -15.61
C LEU A 119 23.98 28.24 -15.61
N VAL A 120 23.55 27.78 -16.78
CA VAL A 120 22.70 26.58 -16.90
C VAL A 120 23.39 25.35 -16.31
N PHE A 121 24.66 25.13 -16.67
CA PHE A 121 25.45 24.01 -16.13
C PHE A 121 25.60 24.11 -14.61
N GLY A 122 25.87 25.31 -14.08
CA GLY A 122 25.99 25.54 -12.64
C GLY A 122 24.70 25.21 -11.88
N VAL A 123 23.54 25.60 -12.41
CA VAL A 123 22.24 25.29 -11.80
C VAL A 123 21.97 23.79 -11.84
N VAL A 124 22.27 23.10 -12.94
CA VAL A 124 22.11 21.63 -13.03
C VAL A 124 23.01 20.91 -12.02
N ILE A 125 24.28 21.32 -11.90
CA ILE A 125 25.23 20.73 -10.93
C ILE A 125 24.77 20.95 -9.49
N LEU A 126 24.36 22.18 -9.14
CA LEU A 126 23.84 22.48 -7.80
C LEU A 126 22.57 21.68 -7.51
N PHE A 127 21.67 21.57 -8.50
CA PHE A 127 20.44 20.80 -8.36
C PHE A 127 20.73 19.32 -8.11
N VAL A 128 21.64 18.72 -8.87
CA VAL A 128 22.08 17.33 -8.68
C VAL A 128 22.80 17.13 -7.34
N SER A 129 23.62 18.10 -6.91
CA SER A 129 24.31 18.06 -5.62
C SER A 129 23.31 18.05 -4.45
N LEU A 130 22.37 18.98 -4.45
CA LEU A 130 21.31 19.06 -3.44
C LEU A 130 20.42 17.83 -3.45
N LEU A 131 20.10 17.29 -4.63
CA LEU A 131 19.32 16.08 -4.77
C LEU A 131 20.08 14.87 -4.19
N ARG A 132 21.37 14.74 -4.49
CA ARG A 132 22.22 13.66 -3.96
C ARG A 132 22.37 13.74 -2.45
N GLU A 133 22.58 14.94 -1.90
CA GLU A 133 22.69 15.18 -0.46
C GLU A 133 21.39 14.77 0.25
N ARG A 134 20.23 15.23 -0.26
CA ARG A 134 18.93 14.88 0.31
C ARG A 134 18.59 13.39 0.20
N LEU A 135 18.99 12.71 -0.88
CA LEU A 135 18.82 11.26 -1.03
C LEU A 135 19.77 10.46 -0.12
N THR A 136 20.99 10.96 0.12
CA THR A 136 22.01 10.28 0.94
C THR A 136 21.70 10.42 2.42
N VAL A 137 21.35 11.62 2.90
CA VAL A 137 20.93 11.86 4.28
C VAL A 137 19.71 10.99 4.64
N ARG A 138 18.77 10.81 3.70
CA ARG A 138 17.63 9.90 3.87
C ARG A 138 17.98 8.42 3.98
N LYS A 139 19.07 7.97 3.34
CA LYS A 139 19.53 6.56 3.44
C LYS A 139 20.29 6.28 4.73
N VAL A 140 20.98 7.29 5.29
CA VAL A 140 21.79 7.15 6.50
C VAL A 140 20.94 7.21 7.78
N ASP A 141 19.73 7.75 7.71
CA ASP A 141 18.79 7.83 8.83
C ASP A 141 18.05 6.49 9.13
N LYS A 142 18.77 5.36 8.99
CA LYS A 142 18.29 4.01 9.33
C LYS A 142 18.47 3.68 10.83
N TYR A 143 19.11 4.55 11.61
CA TYR A 143 19.45 4.30 13.03
C TYR A 143 18.93 5.32 14.05
N SER A 144 18.20 6.37 13.66
CA SER A 144 17.73 7.39 14.63
C SER A 144 16.47 7.00 15.44
N LYS A 145 15.97 5.77 15.30
CA LYS A 145 14.75 5.31 15.99
C LYS A 145 14.90 4.09 16.91
N GLU A 146 16.10 3.61 17.18
CA GLU A 146 16.28 2.45 18.08
C GLU A 146 16.78 2.78 19.50
N ILE A 147 16.91 4.06 19.87
CA ILE A 147 17.28 4.41 21.25
C ILE A 147 16.33 5.46 21.82
N GLN A 148 15.11 5.03 22.14
CA GLN A 148 14.35 5.62 23.25
C GLN A 148 13.63 4.53 24.04
N ARG A 149 14.34 4.13 25.12
CA ARG A 149 13.90 3.63 26.42
C ARG A 149 13.35 2.21 26.54
#